data_AF-A0A973G8P6-F1
#
_entry.id   AF-A0A973G8P6-F1
#
_cell.length_a   1.000
_cell.length_b   1.000
_cell.length_c   1.000
_cell.angle_alpha   90.00
_cell.angle_beta   90.00
_cell.angle_gamma   90.00
#
_symmetry.space_group_name_H-M   'P 1'
#
loop_
_entity.id
_entity.type
_entity.pdbx_description
1 polymer ?
#
loop_
_entity_poly.entity_id
_entity_poly.type
_entity_poly.pdbx_seq_one_letter_code
_entity_poly.pdbx_strand_id
1 'polypeptide(L)'
;MVEVSLKWAEPARVLLEQDGQDWIGLWMLLDAAGHAAFALSLAAPLGAGVDLAFAAIELGEARDEVEWLHEHLAEQPPVRLGPLHVSDNLDDARRVVEQLVDAATARTLRLIDEA
;
A
#
# COMPACT_ATOMS: atom_id res chain seq x y z
N MET A 1 -15.66 -19.23 -17.44
CA MET A 1 -14.89 -17.98 -17.24
C MET A 1 -14.00 -18.27 -16.04
N VAL A 2 -12.68 -18.43 -16.24
CA VAL A 2 -11.77 -18.68 -15.13
C VAL A 2 -11.48 -17.32 -14.51
N GLU A 3 -11.86 -17.14 -13.26
CA GLU A 3 -11.52 -15.96 -12.46
C GLU A 3 -10.00 -15.92 -12.35
N VAL A 4 -9.35 -14.96 -13.01
CA VAL A 4 -7.91 -14.75 -12.86
C VAL A 4 -7.74 -14.04 -11.51
N SER A 5 -7.46 -14.85 -10.49
CA SER A 5 -7.19 -14.35 -9.14
C SER A 5 -5.97 -13.42 -9.18
N LEU A 6 -6.19 -12.15 -8.84
CA LEU A 6 -5.12 -11.18 -8.64
C LEU A 6 -4.24 -11.65 -7.48
N LYS A 7 -2.95 -11.92 -7.74
CA LYS A 7 -2.05 -12.45 -6.71
C LYS A 7 -1.83 -11.50 -5.53
N TRP A 8 -2.07 -10.20 -5.71
CA TRP A 8 -2.03 -9.21 -4.64
C TRP A 8 -3.21 -9.29 -3.67
N ALA A 9 -4.35 -9.87 -4.07
CA ALA A 9 -5.56 -9.87 -3.25
C ALA A 9 -5.34 -10.58 -1.91
N GLU A 10 -4.70 -11.75 -1.91
CA GLU A 10 -4.48 -12.51 -0.67
C GLU A 10 -3.46 -11.85 0.28
N PRO A 11 -2.25 -11.43 -0.17
CA PRO A 11 -1.33 -10.67 0.67
C PRO A 11 -1.94 -9.36 1.20
N ALA A 12 -2.72 -8.65 0.37
CA ALA A 12 -3.39 -7.43 0.80
C ALA A 12 -4.46 -7.71 1.85
N ARG A 13 -5.27 -8.76 1.66
CA ARG A 13 -6.26 -9.21 2.65
C ARG A 13 -5.60 -9.53 3.99
N VAL A 14 -4.51 -10.29 3.98
CA VAL A 14 -3.75 -10.60 5.20
C VAL A 14 -3.28 -9.33 5.89
N LEU A 15 -2.75 -8.36 5.14
CA LEU A 15 -2.29 -7.09 5.70
C LEU A 15 -3.45 -6.23 6.27
N LEU A 16 -4.59 -6.22 5.59
CA LEU A 16 -5.79 -5.48 6.03
C LEU A 16 -6.44 -6.11 7.28
N GLU A 17 -6.37 -7.43 7.40
CA GLU A 17 -6.89 -8.18 8.55
C GLU A 17 -5.90 -8.24 9.74
N GLN A 18 -4.62 -7.92 9.51
CA GLN A 18 -3.65 -7.84 10.60
C GLN A 18 -4.06 -6.74 11.58
N ASP A 19 -4.12 -7.11 12.86
CA ASP A 19 -4.64 -6.27 13.95
C ASP A 19 -3.65 -5.20 14.44
N GLY A 20 -2.73 -4.77 13.58
CA GLY A 20 -1.83 -3.65 13.85
C GLY A 20 -2.60 -2.34 13.79
N GLN A 21 -3.34 -1.99 14.86
CA GLN A 21 -4.00 -0.68 14.98
C GLN A 21 -3.05 0.45 15.39
N ASP A 22 -1.77 0.13 15.56
CA ASP A 22 -0.73 1.01 16.01
C ASP A 22 0.06 1.65 14.85
N TRP A 23 1.11 2.39 15.21
CA TRP A 23 2.03 3.03 14.27
C TRP A 23 2.76 2.04 13.36
N ILE A 24 3.04 0.81 13.84
CA ILE A 24 3.63 -0.25 13.01
C ILE A 24 2.66 -0.63 11.90
N GLY A 25 1.40 -0.87 12.23
CA GLY A 25 0.39 -1.22 11.23
C GLY A 25 0.12 -0.10 10.21
N LEU A 26 0.15 1.17 10.63
CA LEU A 26 0.09 2.30 9.69
C LEU A 26 1.29 2.31 8.75
N TRP A 27 2.51 2.17 9.30
CA TRP A 27 3.74 2.15 8.52
C TRP A 27 3.74 1.03 7.47
N MET A 28 3.33 -0.18 7.87
CA MET A 28 3.25 -1.34 7.00
C MET A 28 2.26 -1.14 5.84
N LEU A 29 1.13 -0.48 6.09
CA LEU A 29 0.16 -0.15 5.04
C LEU A 29 0.72 0.87 4.05
N LEU A 30 1.37 1.93 4.53
CA LEU A 30 1.98 2.94 3.68
C LEU A 30 3.10 2.36 2.81
N ASP A 31 3.97 1.51 3.40
CA ASP A 31 5.04 0.83 2.65
C ASP A 31 4.48 -0.10 1.56
N ALA A 32 3.46 -0.90 1.90
CA ALA A 32 2.82 -1.80 0.94
C ALA A 32 2.10 -1.02 -0.18
N ALA A 33 1.35 0.02 0.17
CA ALA A 33 0.62 0.85 -0.78
C ALA A 33 1.57 1.60 -1.72
N GLY A 34 2.63 2.22 -1.18
CA GLY A 34 3.61 2.95 -1.98
C GLY A 34 4.35 2.03 -2.96
N HIS A 35 4.76 0.84 -2.50
CA HIS A 35 5.40 -0.12 -3.39
C HIS A 35 4.44 -0.66 -4.46
N ALA A 36 3.20 -0.97 -4.10
CA ALA A 36 2.20 -1.47 -5.05
C ALA A 36 1.80 -0.39 -6.08
N ALA A 37 1.65 0.87 -5.66
CA ALA A 37 1.43 2.00 -6.56
C ALA A 37 2.59 2.17 -7.55
N PHE A 38 3.84 2.07 -7.08
CA PHE A 38 5.01 2.12 -7.94
C PHE A 38 5.02 0.95 -8.94
N ALA A 39 4.78 -0.29 -8.49
CA ALA A 39 4.73 -1.44 -9.39
C ALA A 39 3.61 -1.31 -10.44
N LEU A 40 2.44 -0.81 -10.06
CA LEU A 40 1.33 -0.56 -10.97
C LEU A 40 1.64 0.56 -11.97
N SER A 41 2.38 1.59 -11.55
CA SER A 41 2.79 2.71 -12.41
C SER A 41 3.58 2.25 -13.64
N LEU A 42 4.41 1.21 -13.47
CA LEU A 42 5.23 0.62 -14.52
C LEU A 42 4.43 -0.24 -15.50
N ALA A 43 3.26 -0.74 -15.08
CA ALA A 43 2.39 -1.59 -15.89
C ALA A 43 1.24 -0.82 -16.56
N ALA A 44 0.90 0.36 -16.05
CA ALA A 44 -0.21 1.18 -16.54
C ALA A 44 0.16 1.96 -17.82
N PRO A 45 -0.83 2.38 -18.64
CA PRO A 45 -0.62 3.33 -19.72
C PRO A 45 -0.01 4.64 -19.21
N LEU A 46 0.82 5.29 -20.02
CA LEU A 46 1.69 6.42 -19.62
C LEU A 46 1.01 7.48 -18.75
N GLY A 47 -0.21 7.93 -19.11
CA GLY A 47 -0.94 8.94 -18.34
C GLY A 47 -1.24 8.48 -16.91
N ALA A 48 -1.92 7.35 -16.77
CA ALA A 48 -2.23 6.76 -15.46
C ALA A 48 -0.96 6.32 -14.70
N GLY A 49 0.07 5.87 -15.42
CA GLY A 49 1.36 5.51 -14.84
C GLY A 49 2.05 6.67 -14.15
N VAL A 50 2.03 7.87 -14.75
CA VAL A 50 2.61 9.07 -14.12
C VAL A 50 1.89 9.43 -12.81
N ASP A 51 0.56 9.43 -12.81
CA ASP A 51 -0.23 9.72 -11.61
C ASP A 51 0.04 8.72 -10.48
N LEU A 52 0.14 7.43 -10.82
CA LEU A 52 0.48 6.36 -9.88
C LEU A 52 1.91 6.48 -9.33
N ALA A 53 2.85 6.95 -10.14
CA ALA A 53 4.23 7.19 -9.69
C ALA A 53 4.29 8.34 -8.69
N PHE A 54 3.53 9.42 -8.90
CA PHE A 54 3.40 10.50 -7.92
C PHE A 54 2.72 10.02 -6.63
N ALA A 55 1.63 9.26 -6.73
CA ALA A 55 1.00 8.66 -5.56
C ALA A 55 1.96 7.76 -4.76
N ALA A 56 2.82 6.99 -5.45
CA ALA A 56 3.84 6.18 -4.78
C ALA A 56 4.88 7.02 -4.02
N ILE A 57 5.26 8.18 -4.55
CA ILE A 57 6.16 9.13 -3.88
C ILE A 57 5.48 9.70 -2.63
N GLU A 58 4.24 10.19 -2.75
CA GLU A 58 3.49 10.76 -1.63
C GLU A 58 3.28 9.74 -0.50
N LEU A 59 3.00 8.48 -0.83
CA LEU A 59 2.89 7.40 0.15
C LEU A 59 4.23 7.08 0.83
N GLY A 60 5.34 7.17 0.09
CA GLY A 60 6.68 7.05 0.65
C GLY A 60 7.01 8.19 1.61
N GLU A 61 6.72 9.44 1.23
CA GLU A 61 6.89 10.61 2.09
C GLU A 61 6.05 10.49 3.37
N ALA A 62 4.78 10.10 3.25
CA ALA A 62 3.92 9.87 4.42
C ALA A 62 4.49 8.77 5.35
N ARG A 63 5.07 7.70 4.78
CA ARG A 63 5.73 6.65 5.56
C ARG A 63 6.96 7.20 6.29
N ASP A 64 7.79 7.97 5.59
CA ASP A 64 9.03 8.53 6.15
C ASP A 64 8.73 9.55 7.27
N GLU A 65 7.64 10.31 7.18
CA GLU A 65 7.17 11.18 8.28
C GLU A 65 6.74 10.38 9.51
N VAL A 66 6.09 9.21 9.31
CA VAL A 66 5.75 8.31 10.42
C VAL A 66 7.01 7.71 11.05
N GLU A 67 8.02 7.34 10.25
CA GLU A 67 9.34 6.90 10.73
C GLU A 67 10.05 7.99 11.54
N TRP A 68 9.97 9.24 11.09
CA TRP A 68 10.56 10.38 11.78
C TRP A 68 9.99 10.55 13.20
N LEU A 69 8.68 10.33 13.38
CA LEU A 69 8.03 10.41 14.69
C LEU A 69 8.26 9.17 15.57
N HIS A 70 8.56 8.02 14.96
CA HIS A 70 8.67 6.74 15.63
C HIS A 70 9.89 5.96 15.10
N GLU A 71 11.10 6.34 15.55
CA GLU A 71 12.37 5.87 14.99
C GLU A 71 12.52 4.33 14.87
N HIS A 72 11.91 3.56 15.78
CA HIS A 72 11.95 2.08 15.77
C HIS A 72 11.22 1.45 14.56
N LEU A 73 10.44 2.21 13.80
CA LEU A 73 9.71 1.72 12.64
C LEU A 73 10.64 1.46 11.44
N ALA A 74 11.77 2.16 11.34
CA ALA A 74 12.75 1.94 10.27
C ALA A 74 13.38 0.53 10.31
N GLU A 75 13.24 -0.20 11.42
CA GLU A 75 13.72 -1.58 11.58
C GLU A 75 12.71 -2.62 11.05
N GLN A 76 11.48 -2.21 10.73
CA GLN A 76 10.46 -3.13 10.25
C GLN A 76 10.81 -3.67 8.85
N PRO A 77 10.54 -4.96 8.59
CA PRO A 77 10.78 -5.52 7.27
C PRO A 77 9.84 -4.89 6.24
N PRO A 78 10.31 -4.69 5.00
CA PRO A 78 9.47 -4.16 3.93
C PRO A 78 8.29 -5.09 3.64
N VAL A 79 7.12 -4.50 3.43
CA VAL A 79 5.89 -5.22 3.13
C VAL A 79 5.65 -5.23 1.62
N ARG A 80 5.57 -6.42 1.03
CA ARG A 80 5.47 -6.59 -0.42
C ARG A 80 4.32 -7.53 -0.75
N LEU A 81 3.44 -7.11 -1.65
CA LEU A 81 2.36 -7.94 -2.18
C LEU A 81 2.84 -8.98 -3.21
N GLY A 82 4.12 -8.92 -3.58
CA GLY A 82 4.72 -9.71 -4.65
C GLY A 82 4.69 -9.00 -6.01
N PRO A 83 5.18 -9.64 -7.07
CA PRO A 83 5.23 -9.05 -8.40
C PRO A 83 3.83 -8.91 -9.01
N LEU A 84 3.64 -7.84 -9.78
CA LEU A 84 2.50 -7.71 -10.70
C LEU A 84 2.83 -8.46 -12.00
N HIS A 85 2.00 -9.42 -12.39
CA HIS A 85 2.18 -10.18 -13.62
C HIS A 85 1.47 -9.52 -14.80
N VAL A 86 2.00 -9.73 -16.02
CA VAL A 86 1.40 -9.21 -17.26
C VAL A 86 -0.04 -9.69 -17.51
N SER A 87 -0.43 -10.81 -16.91
CA SER A 87 -1.78 -11.37 -16.99
C SER A 87 -2.73 -10.81 -15.93
N ASP A 88 -2.23 -10.04 -14.97
CA ASP A 88 -3.03 -9.51 -13.88
C ASP A 88 -3.91 -8.37 -14.40
N ASN A 89 -5.13 -8.28 -13.87
CA ASN A 89 -6.03 -7.19 -14.18
C ASN A 89 -5.58 -5.92 -13.45
N LEU A 90 -5.21 -4.89 -14.20
CA LEU A 90 -4.74 -3.62 -13.65
C LEU A 90 -5.80 -2.88 -12.84
N ASP A 91 -7.10 -3.03 -13.16
CA ASP A 91 -8.17 -2.42 -12.39
C ASP A 91 -8.33 -3.08 -11.01
N ASP A 92 -8.13 -4.39 -10.94
CA ASP A 92 -8.17 -5.12 -9.66
C ASP A 92 -6.93 -4.80 -8.83
N ALA A 93 -5.75 -4.68 -9.47
CA ALA A 93 -4.53 -4.21 -8.83
C ALA A 93 -4.68 -2.79 -8.26
N ARG A 94 -5.29 -1.88 -9.03
CA ARG A 94 -5.62 -0.52 -8.59
C ARG A 94 -6.54 -0.53 -7.37
N ARG A 95 -7.58 -1.38 -7.39
CA ARG A 95 -8.50 -1.52 -6.25
C ARG A 95 -7.81 -2.00 -4.98
N VAL A 96 -6.82 -2.88 -5.10
CA VAL A 96 -5.99 -3.28 -3.94
C VAL A 96 -5.22 -2.09 -3.38
N VAL A 97 -4.60 -1.27 -4.22
CA VAL A 97 -3.91 -0.05 -3.77
C VAL A 97 -4.87 0.89 -3.05
N GLU A 98 -6.05 1.14 -3.64
CA GLU A 98 -7.10 1.98 -3.01
C GLU A 98 -7.50 1.46 -1.62
N GLN A 99 -7.70 0.14 -1.47
CA GLN A 99 -8.05 -0.46 -0.18
C GLN A 99 -6.96 -0.27 0.89
N LEU A 100 -5.69 -0.36 0.50
CA LEU A 100 -4.57 -0.13 1.41
C LEU A 100 -4.49 1.35 1.84
N VAL A 101 -4.70 2.27 0.90
CA VAL A 101 -4.72 3.72 1.17
C VAL A 101 -5.90 4.10 2.06
N ASP A 102 -7.09 3.56 1.80
CA ASP A 102 -8.27 3.77 2.64
C ASP A 102 -8.03 3.26 4.06
N ALA A 103 -7.41 2.08 4.20
CA ALA A 103 -7.07 1.52 5.51
C ALA A 103 -6.02 2.35 6.25
N ALA A 104 -4.99 2.85 5.54
CA ALA A 104 -3.97 3.72 6.10
C ALA A 104 -4.60 5.03 6.60
N THR A 105 -5.43 5.66 5.76
CA THR A 105 -6.16 6.89 6.09
C THR A 105 -7.04 6.70 7.32
N ALA A 106 -7.84 5.64 7.34
CA ALA A 106 -8.72 5.35 8.48
C ALA A 106 -7.92 5.10 9.77
N ARG A 107 -6.73 4.52 9.67
CA ARG A 107 -5.85 4.29 10.83
C ARG A 107 -5.16 5.57 11.31
N THR A 108 -4.69 6.42 10.40
CA THR A 108 -4.16 7.74 10.73
C THR A 108 -5.17 8.56 11.53
N LEU A 109 -6.43 8.60 11.07
CA LEU A 109 -7.49 9.33 11.78
C LEU A 109 -7.70 8.81 13.21
N ARG A 110 -7.73 7.48 13.40
CA ARG A 110 -7.85 6.88 14.73
C ARG A 110 -6.66 7.21 15.64
N LEU A 111 -5.45 7.07 15.12
CA LEU A 111 -4.22 7.33 15.90
C LEU A 111 -4.10 8.80 16.32
N ILE A 112 -4.58 9.73 15.51
CA ILE A 112 -4.64 11.15 15.86
C ILE A 112 -5.70 11.42 16.91
N ASP A 113 -6.88 10.79 16.83
CA ASP A 113 -7.95 10.95 17.82
C ASP A 113 -7.58 10.39 19.21
N GLU A 114 -6.64 9.44 19.25
CA GLU A 114 -6.15 8.78 20.48
C GLU A 114 -4.90 9.44 21.10
N ALA A 115 -4.28 10.41 20.41
CA ALA A 115 -3.05 11.10 20.83
C ALA A 115 -3.30 12.36 21.69
#